data_AF-A0A4P6RJV1-F1
#
_entry.id   AF-A0A4P6RJV1-F1
#
_cell.length_a   1.000
_cell.length_b   1.000
_cell.length_c   1.000
_cell.angle_alpha   90.00
_cell.angle_beta   90.00
_cell.angle_gamma   90.00
#
_symmetry.space_group_name_H-M   'P 1'
#
loop_
_entity.id
_entity.type
_entity.pdbx_description
1 polymer ?
#
loop_
_entity_poly.entity_id
_entity_poly.type
_entity_poly.pdbx_seq_one_letter_code
_entity_poly.pdbx_strand_id
1 'polypeptide(L)'
;MKKIIFLHLFVLYNILYVYSQSSAYVIFTSTKLDIKGVSKQVFEIRDWDRDAVHIFSIFERAKDTRKQLYFYDFIYENLKDNVDNPFQVKSKDFLNSANLVDWDLVEGKTNAESKYKYIMSHDKIYFIDRNESMNDSVKIYPVKRRVPKF
;
A
#
# COMPACT_ATOMS: atom_id res chain seq x y z
N MET A 1 -33.68 -29.43 0.65
CA MET A 1 -33.19 -28.54 1.73
C MET A 1 -31.67 -28.60 1.92
N LYS A 2 -31.07 -29.75 2.26
CA LYS A 2 -29.59 -29.86 2.44
C LYS A 2 -28.73 -29.41 1.24
N LYS A 3 -29.15 -29.72 -0.01
CA LYS A 3 -28.43 -29.29 -1.23
C LYS A 3 -28.43 -27.78 -1.46
N ILE A 4 -29.50 -27.08 -1.07
CA ILE A 4 -29.60 -25.61 -1.21
C ILE A 4 -28.73 -24.92 -0.15
N ILE A 5 -28.72 -25.44 1.07
CA ILE A 5 -27.84 -24.96 2.16
C ILE A 5 -26.37 -25.12 1.76
N PHE A 6 -25.99 -26.26 1.17
CA PHE A 6 -24.63 -26.49 0.70
C PHE A 6 -24.24 -25.53 -0.43
N LEU A 7 -25.15 -25.27 -1.38
CA LEU A 7 -24.92 -24.29 -2.45
C LEU A 7 -24.74 -22.88 -1.89
N HIS A 8 -25.55 -22.48 -0.91
CA HIS A 8 -25.42 -21.17 -0.27
C HIS A 8 -24.11 -21.03 0.51
N LEU A 9 -23.72 -22.05 1.28
CA LEU A 9 -22.43 -22.06 1.97
C LEU A 9 -21.25 -22.04 1.00
N PHE A 10 -21.36 -22.74 -0.13
CA PHE A 10 -20.35 -22.73 -1.18
C PHE A 10 -20.23 -21.36 -1.85
N VAL A 11 -21.34 -20.72 -2.18
CA VAL A 11 -21.34 -19.36 -2.74
C VAL A 11 -20.78 -18.36 -1.73
N LEU A 12 -21.20 -18.43 -0.46
CA LEU A 12 -20.68 -17.57 0.60
C LEU A 12 -19.18 -17.76 0.80
N TYR A 13 -18.70 -19.01 0.80
CA TYR A 13 -17.28 -19.34 0.91
C TYR A 13 -16.48 -18.77 -0.26
N ASN A 14 -16.97 -18.88 -1.50
CA ASN A 14 -16.31 -18.31 -2.66
C ASN A 14 -16.31 -16.77 -2.63
N ILE A 15 -17.40 -16.14 -2.21
CA ILE A 15 -17.45 -14.68 -2.03
C ILE A 15 -16.43 -14.23 -0.98
N LEU A 16 -16.37 -14.92 0.17
CA LEU A 16 -15.41 -14.65 1.24
C LEU A 16 -13.96 -14.91 0.79
N TYR A 17 -13.72 -15.96 0.01
CA TYR A 17 -12.40 -16.31 -0.54
C TYR A 17 -11.91 -15.30 -1.58
N VAL A 18 -12.80 -14.79 -2.44
CA VAL A 18 -12.48 -13.72 -3.38
C VAL A 18 -12.19 -12.41 -2.63
N TYR A 19 -12.94 -12.11 -1.56
CA TYR A 19 -12.65 -10.98 -0.68
C TYR A 19 -11.32 -11.14 0.08
N SER A 20 -10.95 -12.37 0.48
CA SER A 20 -9.66 -12.69 1.13
C SER A 20 -8.48 -12.81 0.15
N GLN A 21 -8.65 -12.39 -1.10
CA GLN A 21 -7.56 -12.16 -2.04
C GLN A 21 -7.59 -10.73 -2.59
N SER A 22 -8.36 -9.84 -1.96
CA SER A 22 -8.48 -8.46 -2.40
C SER A 22 -7.14 -7.73 -2.24
N SER A 23 -6.75 -7.02 -3.29
CA SER A 23 -5.53 -6.21 -3.32
C SER A 23 -5.88 -4.73 -3.21
N ALA A 24 -5.27 -4.02 -2.27
CA ALA A 24 -5.36 -2.57 -2.18
C ALA A 24 -4.18 -1.95 -2.93
N TYR A 25 -4.48 -1.07 -3.90
CA TYR A 25 -3.48 -0.27 -4.60
C TYR A 25 -3.56 1.18 -4.11
N VAL A 26 -2.46 1.69 -3.57
CA VAL A 26 -2.34 3.07 -3.11
C VAL A 26 -1.41 3.80 -4.05
N ILE A 27 -1.91 4.86 -4.70
CA ILE A 27 -1.14 5.71 -5.60
C ILE A 27 -0.97 7.09 -4.96
N PHE A 28 0.24 7.64 -5.03
CA PHE A 28 0.60 8.89 -4.38
C PHE A 28 1.78 9.56 -5.09
N THR A 29 1.98 10.84 -4.82
CA THR A 29 3.20 11.57 -5.15
C THR A 29 4.06 11.66 -3.89
N SER A 30 5.22 11.01 -3.86
CA SER A 30 6.06 11.09 -2.66
C SER A 30 6.51 12.52 -2.38
N THR A 31 6.47 12.91 -1.12
CA THR A 31 6.81 14.27 -0.68
C THR A 31 7.88 14.28 0.39
N LYS A 32 8.72 15.32 0.33
CA LYS A 32 9.66 15.69 1.40
C LYS A 32 9.04 16.71 2.37
N LEU A 33 7.86 17.24 2.07
CA LEU A 33 7.21 18.27 2.87
C LEU A 33 6.64 17.67 4.15
N ASP A 34 6.82 18.38 5.27
CA ASP A 34 6.51 17.87 6.61
C ASP A 34 5.02 17.88 6.96
N ILE A 35 4.13 18.45 6.14
CA ILE A 35 2.76 18.77 6.59
C ILE A 35 1.78 17.61 6.35
N LYS A 36 1.73 17.04 5.14
CA LYS A 36 0.90 15.85 4.82
C LYS A 36 1.45 15.13 3.60
N GLY A 37 1.17 13.83 3.50
CA GLY A 37 1.39 13.06 2.28
C GLY A 37 1.96 11.67 2.57
N VAL A 38 2.65 11.14 1.57
CA VAL A 38 3.41 9.89 1.68
C VAL A 38 4.89 10.23 1.53
N SER A 39 5.69 9.95 2.56
CA SER A 39 7.14 10.01 2.43
C SER A 39 7.67 8.63 2.04
N LYS A 40 8.78 8.63 1.30
CA LYS A 40 9.49 7.42 0.91
C LYS A 40 10.94 7.54 1.38
N GLN A 41 11.38 6.59 2.20
CA GLN A 41 12.76 6.47 2.64
C GLN A 41 13.32 5.15 2.14
N VAL A 42 14.53 5.19 1.59
CA VAL A 42 15.23 4.00 1.09
C VAL A 42 16.49 3.83 1.92
N PHE A 43 16.63 2.66 2.54
CA PHE A 43 17.80 2.26 3.29
C PHE A 43 18.58 1.25 2.46
N GLU A 44 19.73 1.67 1.94
CA GLU A 44 20.70 0.78 1.33
C GLU A 44 21.55 0.17 2.45
N ILE A 45 21.39 -1.13 2.68
CA ILE A 45 22.30 -1.87 3.55
C ILE A 45 23.60 -2.04 2.75
N ARG A 46 24.71 -1.52 3.27
CA ARG A 46 25.94 -1.37 2.49
C ARG A 46 26.48 -2.69 1.95
N ASP A 47 27.03 -2.51 0.74
CA ASP A 47 27.94 -3.33 -0.03
C ASP A 47 27.29 -4.54 -0.74
N TRP A 48 27.15 -4.37 -2.07
CA TRP A 48 26.92 -5.37 -3.14
C TRP A 48 25.64 -6.21 -3.12
N ASP A 49 24.83 -6.21 -2.07
CA ASP A 49 23.59 -6.99 -2.01
C ASP A 49 22.33 -6.19 -2.34
N ARG A 50 21.37 -6.88 -2.98
CA ARG A 50 20.10 -6.34 -3.50
C ARG A 50 19.14 -5.83 -2.42
N ASP A 51 19.61 -5.72 -1.18
CA ASP A 51 18.84 -5.51 0.05
C ASP A 51 18.53 -4.02 0.27
N ALA A 52 17.56 -3.52 -0.49
CA ALA A 52 16.99 -2.20 -0.28
C ALA A 52 15.70 -2.29 0.53
N VAL A 53 15.65 -1.60 1.67
CA VAL A 53 14.42 -1.46 2.46
C VAL A 53 13.78 -0.12 2.13
N HIS A 54 12.56 -0.17 1.60
CA HIS A 54 11.74 1.01 1.35
C HIS A 54 10.72 1.15 2.47
N ILE A 55 10.77 2.27 3.19
CA ILE A 55 9.77 2.67 4.17
C ILE A 55 8.89 3.74 3.53
N PHE A 56 7.59 3.47 3.47
CA PHE A 56 6.59 4.41 3.04
C PHE A 56 5.78 4.84 4.26
N SER A 57 5.82 6.14 4.58
CA SER A 57 5.07 6.68 5.71
C SER A 57 3.93 7.54 5.20
N ILE A 58 2.70 7.15 5.49
CA ILE A 58 1.51 7.97 5.29
C ILE A 58 1.34 8.85 6.52
N PHE A 59 1.25 10.18 6.35
CA PHE A 59 1.12 11.10 7.48
C PHE A 59 0.29 12.36 7.17
N GLU A 60 -0.26 12.93 8.23
CA GLU A 60 -0.69 14.32 8.30
C GLU A 60 -0.26 14.89 9.66
N ARG A 61 0.30 16.10 9.64
CA ARG A 61 0.71 16.86 10.82
C ARG A 61 -0.19 18.08 10.97
N ALA A 62 -0.34 18.55 12.20
CA ALA A 62 -1.04 19.80 12.45
C ALA A 62 -0.27 20.97 11.82
N LYS A 63 -0.96 21.91 11.15
CA LYS A 63 -0.34 23.04 10.44
C LYS A 63 0.70 23.81 11.26
N ASP A 64 0.47 23.93 12.57
CA ASP A 64 1.26 24.80 13.46
C ASP A 64 2.14 24.02 14.45
N THR A 65 2.15 22.67 14.38
CA THR A 65 3.00 21.85 15.26
C THR A 65 3.51 20.62 14.51
N ARG A 66 4.73 20.16 14.82
CA ARG A 66 5.22 18.85 14.32
C ARG A 66 4.45 17.64 14.88
N LYS A 67 3.37 17.86 15.65
CA LYS A 67 2.52 16.79 16.17
C LYS A 67 1.80 16.09 15.01
N GLN A 68 1.94 14.78 14.96
CA GLN A 68 1.29 13.92 13.99
C GLN A 68 -0.19 13.80 14.35
N LEU A 69 -1.08 14.15 13.41
CA LEU A 69 -2.53 13.93 13.54
C LEU A 69 -2.87 12.46 13.28
N TYR A 70 -2.17 11.85 12.32
CA TYR A 70 -2.09 10.40 12.11
C TYR A 70 -0.78 10.05 11.39
N PHE A 71 -0.34 8.80 11.58
CA PHE A 71 0.91 8.28 11.02
C PHE A 71 0.83 6.77 10.84
N TYR A 72 1.14 6.27 9.64
CA TYR A 72 1.15 4.85 9.32
C TYR A 72 2.38 4.48 8.48
N ASP A 73 3.15 3.51 8.96
CA ASP A 73 4.33 3.01 8.24
C ASP A 73 4.02 1.71 7.50
N PHE A 74 4.51 1.66 6.27
CA PHE A 74 4.53 0.49 5.41
C PHE A 74 5.97 0.21 4.99
N ILE A 75 6.30 -1.07 4.89
CA ILE A 75 7.65 -1.53 4.56
C ILE A 75 7.59 -2.44 3.33
N TYR A 76 8.49 -2.20 2.40
CA TYR A 76 8.88 -3.13 1.35
C TYR A 76 10.35 -3.47 1.55
N GLU A 77 10.66 -4.74 1.67
CA GLU A 77 12.02 -5.23 1.84
C GLU A 77 12.39 -6.03 0.61
N ASN A 78 13.31 -5.48 -0.19
CA ASN A 78 13.84 -6.18 -1.36
C ASN A 78 14.98 -7.11 -0.93
N LEU A 79 14.75 -8.04 -0.01
CA LEU A 79 15.81 -8.92 0.47
C LEU A 79 16.15 -9.96 -0.59
N LYS A 80 17.44 -10.24 -0.79
CA LYS A 80 17.97 -11.27 -1.70
C LYS A 80 17.37 -12.65 -1.45
N ASP A 81 17.05 -12.95 -0.20
CA ASP A 81 16.43 -14.21 0.23
C ASP A 81 14.88 -14.17 0.21
N ASN A 82 14.28 -13.00 -0.04
CA ASN A 82 12.83 -12.79 -0.09
C ASN A 82 12.35 -12.69 -1.55
N VAL A 83 12.53 -13.79 -2.28
CA VAL A 83 12.19 -13.95 -3.71
C VAL A 83 10.67 -13.94 -3.95
N ASP A 84 9.87 -14.10 -2.90
CA ASP A 84 8.44 -14.36 -3.01
C ASP A 84 7.60 -13.14 -3.43
N ASN A 85 8.13 -11.92 -3.35
CA ASN A 85 7.33 -10.72 -3.65
C ASN A 85 8.15 -9.51 -4.17
N PRO A 86 8.76 -9.61 -5.37
CA PRO A 86 9.48 -8.49 -5.96
C PRO A 86 8.54 -7.33 -6.32
N PHE A 87 9.08 -6.12 -6.39
CA PHE A 87 8.35 -5.02 -7.03
C PHE A 87 8.00 -5.40 -8.47
N GLN A 88 6.83 -4.95 -8.91
CA GLN A 88 6.33 -5.22 -10.25
C GLN A 88 6.46 -3.97 -11.11
N VAL A 89 6.65 -4.15 -12.41
CA VAL A 89 6.53 -3.08 -13.41
C VAL A 89 5.35 -3.43 -14.30
N LYS A 90 4.37 -2.53 -14.42
CA LYS A 90 3.19 -2.70 -15.28
C LYS A 90 3.04 -1.52 -16.22
N SER A 91 2.32 -1.71 -17.33
CA SER A 91 1.85 -0.60 -18.17
C SER A 91 1.02 0.39 -17.35
N LYS A 92 1.10 1.68 -17.65
CA LYS A 92 0.23 2.72 -17.07
C LYS A 92 -1.25 2.43 -17.26
N ASP A 93 -1.64 1.71 -18.30
CA ASP A 93 -3.05 1.33 -18.54
C ASP A 93 -3.64 0.53 -17.37
N PHE A 94 -2.79 -0.15 -16.61
CA PHE A 94 -3.18 -0.81 -15.36
C PHE A 94 -3.93 0.14 -14.41
N LEU A 95 -3.49 1.40 -14.32
CA LEU A 95 -4.10 2.40 -13.44
C LEU A 95 -5.56 2.70 -13.79
N ASN A 96 -5.95 2.55 -15.06
CA ASN A 96 -7.32 2.79 -15.51
C ASN A 96 -8.29 1.67 -15.10
N SER A 97 -7.75 0.49 -14.79
CA SER A 97 -8.53 -0.72 -14.46
C SER A 97 -8.49 -1.09 -12.97
N ALA A 98 -7.46 -0.61 -12.25
CA ALA A 98 -7.26 -0.93 -10.85
C ALA A 98 -8.16 -0.09 -9.94
N ASN A 99 -8.64 -0.70 -8.84
CA ASN A 99 -9.27 0.06 -7.78
C ASN A 99 -8.19 0.75 -6.93
N LEU A 100 -7.99 2.04 -7.18
CA LEU A 100 -6.92 2.84 -6.61
C LEU A 100 -7.43 3.70 -5.44
N VAL A 101 -6.67 3.70 -4.35
CA VAL A 101 -6.71 4.76 -3.35
C VAL A 101 -5.71 5.83 -3.78
N ASP A 102 -6.22 6.91 -4.37
CA ASP A 102 -5.40 8.07 -4.67
C ASP A 102 -5.18 8.92 -3.42
N TRP A 103 -4.01 8.79 -2.81
CA TRP A 103 -3.70 9.43 -1.54
C TRP A 103 -3.57 10.95 -1.67
N ASP A 104 -3.19 11.46 -2.85
CA ASP A 104 -3.03 12.90 -3.09
C ASP A 104 -4.39 13.62 -3.01
N LEU A 105 -5.50 12.89 -3.21
CA LEU A 105 -6.88 13.39 -3.13
C LEU A 105 -7.50 13.20 -1.74
N VAL A 106 -6.80 12.59 -0.79
CA VAL A 106 -7.31 12.36 0.57
C VAL A 106 -7.09 13.60 1.42
N GLU A 107 -8.20 14.15 1.94
CA GLU A 107 -8.18 15.35 2.78
C GLU A 107 -8.87 15.11 4.12
N GLY A 108 -8.19 15.54 5.19
CA GLY A 108 -8.71 15.52 6.55
C GLY A 108 -8.59 14.15 7.23
N LYS A 109 -8.35 14.21 8.54
CA LYS A 109 -8.15 13.06 9.43
C LYS A 109 -9.18 11.94 9.25
N THR A 110 -10.49 12.25 9.28
CA THR A 110 -11.55 11.24 9.21
C THR A 110 -11.52 10.45 7.90
N ASN A 111 -11.28 11.12 6.78
CA ASN A 111 -11.19 10.46 5.47
C ASN A 111 -9.93 9.62 5.39
N ALA A 112 -8.80 10.14 5.85
CA ALA A 112 -7.54 9.39 5.90
C ALA A 112 -7.63 8.14 6.76
N GLU A 113 -8.24 8.21 7.94
CA GLU A 113 -8.48 7.04 8.80
C GLU A 113 -9.40 6.01 8.12
N SER A 114 -10.44 6.46 7.41
CA SER A 114 -11.32 5.59 6.64
C SER A 114 -10.57 4.87 5.51
N LYS A 115 -9.76 5.60 4.73
CA LYS A 115 -8.92 5.02 3.67
C LYS A 115 -7.85 4.10 4.21
N TYR A 116 -7.25 4.42 5.35
CA TYR A 116 -6.32 3.53 6.02
C TYR A 116 -6.99 2.23 6.47
N LYS A 117 -8.17 2.29 7.09
CA LYS A 117 -8.94 1.08 7.47
C LYS A 117 -9.27 0.23 6.25
N TYR A 118 -9.65 0.86 5.15
CA TYR A 118 -9.85 0.18 3.87
C TYR A 118 -8.57 -0.51 3.39
N ILE A 119 -7.43 0.19 3.35
CA ILE A 119 -6.14 -0.39 2.95
C ILE A 119 -5.79 -1.60 3.82
N MET A 120 -5.97 -1.49 5.14
CA MET A 120 -5.66 -2.53 6.11
C MET A 120 -6.62 -3.71 6.12
N SER A 121 -7.78 -3.60 5.48
CA SER A 121 -8.72 -4.72 5.34
C SER A 121 -8.37 -5.67 4.18
N HIS A 122 -7.30 -5.38 3.44
CA HIS A 122 -6.85 -6.17 2.29
C HIS A 122 -5.61 -7.00 2.65
N ASP A 123 -5.55 -8.23 2.15
CA ASP A 123 -4.44 -9.15 2.43
C ASP A 123 -3.16 -8.76 1.67
N LYS A 124 -3.31 -8.10 0.52
CA LYS A 124 -2.22 -7.62 -0.31
C LYS A 124 -2.32 -6.12 -0.47
N ILE A 125 -1.24 -5.42 -0.16
CA ILE A 125 -1.18 -3.97 -0.24
C ILE A 125 -0.03 -3.60 -1.19
N TYR A 126 -0.31 -2.69 -2.10
CA TYR A 126 0.62 -2.27 -3.14
C TYR A 126 0.70 -0.75 -3.22
N PHE A 127 1.92 -0.23 -3.25
CA PHE A 127 2.20 1.20 -3.29
C PHE A 127 2.78 1.59 -4.64
N ILE A 128 2.28 2.71 -5.18
CA ILE A 128 2.67 3.24 -6.49
C ILE A 128 3.05 4.71 -6.28
N ASP A 129 4.33 5.00 -6.47
CA ASP A 129 4.84 6.37 -6.41
C ASP A 129 4.85 6.97 -7.82
N ARG A 130 4.10 8.05 -8.03
CA ARG A 130 4.03 8.77 -9.29
C ARG A 130 5.40 9.31 -9.72
N ASN A 131 6.26 9.65 -8.75
CA ASN A 131 7.61 10.16 -9.02
C ASN A 131 8.53 9.10 -9.64
N GLU A 132 8.18 7.81 -9.54
CA GLU A 132 8.96 6.70 -10.12
C GLU A 132 8.29 6.07 -11.34
N SER A 133 7.20 6.65 -11.80
CA SER A 133 6.53 6.21 -13.02
C SER A 133 7.29 6.73 -14.24
N MET A 134 7.55 5.84 -15.20
CA MET A 134 8.14 6.21 -16.50
C MET A 134 7.02 6.60 -17.48
N ASN A 135 7.36 6.93 -18.74
CA ASN A 135 6.38 7.41 -19.71
C ASN A 135 5.22 6.41 -19.91
N ASP A 136 5.51 5.12 -19.97
CA ASP A 136 4.56 4.03 -20.30
C ASP A 136 4.30 3.05 -19.14
N SER A 137 5.03 3.17 -18.03
CA SER A 137 5.04 2.14 -16.99
C SER A 137 5.03 2.70 -15.58
N VAL A 138 4.54 1.89 -14.65
CA VAL A 138 4.43 2.17 -13.23
C VAL A 138 5.14 1.08 -12.43
N LYS A 139 5.87 1.52 -11.40
CA LYS A 139 6.49 0.62 -10.43
C LYS A 139 5.54 0.39 -9.25
N ILE A 140 5.34 -0.87 -8.90
CA ILE A 140 4.37 -1.31 -7.91
C ILE A 140 5.11 -2.04 -6.80
N TYR A 141 5.06 -1.49 -5.61
CA TYR A 141 5.73 -2.01 -4.43
C TYR A 141 4.77 -2.84 -3.58
N PRO A 142 4.95 -4.16 -3.45
CA PRO A 142 4.23 -4.91 -2.44
C PRO A 142 4.70 -4.47 -1.05
N VAL A 143 3.81 -4.00 -0.21
CA VAL A 143 4.17 -3.53 1.13
C VAL A 143 3.44 -4.31 2.20
N LYS A 144 4.02 -4.31 3.40
CA LYS A 144 3.38 -4.79 4.63
C LYS A 144 3.30 -3.64 5.62
N ARG A 145 2.29 -3.63 6.49
CA ARG A 145 2.27 -2.68 7.61
C ARG A 145 3.50 -2.94 8.48
N ARG A 146 4.28 -1.89 8.75
CA ARG A 146 5.35 -1.95 9.73
C ARG A 146 4.71 -1.94 11.12
N VAL A 147 4.83 -3.05 11.83
CA VAL A 147 4.47 -3.10 13.25
C VAL A 147 5.71 -2.62 14.02
N PRO A 148 5.59 -1.60 14.89
CA PRO A 148 6.70 -1.23 15.77
C PRO A 148 7.11 -2.46 16.58
N LYS A 149 8.37 -2.89 16.44
CA LYS A 149 8.93 -3.87 17.38
C LYS A 149 9.23 -3.09 18.67
N PHE A 150 8.55 -3.47 19.74
CA PHE A 150 8.83 -2.97 21.09
C PHE A 150 10.23 -3.40 21.54
#